data_AF-A0A8S0HBM1-F1
#
_entry.id   AF-A0A8S0HBM1-F1
#
_cell.length_a   1.000
_cell.length_b   1.000
_cell.length_c   1.000
_cell.angle_alpha   90.00
_cell.angle_beta   90.00
_cell.angle_gamma   90.00
#
_symmetry.space_group_name_H-M   'P 1'
#
loop_
_entity.id
_entity.type
_entity.pdbx_description
1 polymer ?
#
loop_
_entity_poly.entity_id
_entity_poly.type
_entity_poly.pdbx_seq_one_letter_code
_entity_poly.pdbx_strand_id
1 'polypeptide(L)'
;MTRYALITGASSGIGLALAEALARRGRNLILVARQRDQLECIALELTQRFGVEVLFRACDLGEPLRLSGFLLELEEGDRQIDLLVNCAGIGTSGPFLAQDWMTEQDLIEVNILALTRLCHALGNSMALLGGGQILNVASVAAFYPGPWMSSYYASKAYVLHFSEGLREELKKCAVKVSVLCPGRPAPHFSAPHKWTPPNSRTASCS
;
A
#
# COMPACT_ATOMS: atom_id res chain seq x y z
N MET A 1 12.38 15.74 16.90
CA MET A 1 11.10 15.43 16.22
C MET A 1 10.76 13.97 16.45
N THR A 2 9.50 13.67 16.73
CA THR A 2 9.01 12.29 16.90
C THR A 2 8.97 11.60 15.54
N ARG A 3 9.49 10.38 15.46
CA ARG A 3 9.58 9.61 14.22
C ARG A 3 8.46 8.57 14.13
N TYR A 4 7.84 8.46 12.97
CA TYR A 4 6.74 7.53 12.72
C TYR A 4 7.01 6.62 11.53
N ALA A 5 6.48 5.39 11.63
CA ALA A 5 6.23 4.55 10.48
C ALA A 5 4.80 4.78 9.95
N LEU A 6 4.67 5.21 8.70
CA LEU A 6 3.39 5.33 8.02
C LEU A 6 3.09 4.02 7.28
N ILE A 7 1.92 3.44 7.52
CA ILE A 7 1.48 2.20 6.87
C ILE A 7 0.16 2.44 6.15
N THR A 8 0.13 2.24 4.82
CA THR A 8 -1.11 2.23 4.04
C THR A 8 -1.71 0.83 4.00
N GLY A 9 -3.04 0.72 3.91
CA GLY A 9 -3.72 -0.57 3.98
C GLY A 9 -3.62 -1.22 5.36
N ALA A 10 -3.48 -0.40 6.41
CA ALA A 10 -3.18 -0.85 7.77
C ALA A 10 -4.35 -1.53 8.50
N SER A 11 -5.55 -1.56 7.92
CA SER A 11 -6.74 -2.07 8.59
C SER A 11 -6.90 -3.59 8.51
N SER A 12 -6.11 -4.29 7.70
CA SER A 12 -6.18 -5.75 7.59
C SER A 12 -4.91 -6.37 6.98
N GLY A 13 -4.86 -7.71 6.97
CA GLY A 13 -3.88 -8.48 6.21
C GLY A 13 -2.43 -8.14 6.54
N ILE A 14 -1.61 -8.02 5.50
CA ILE A 14 -0.16 -7.74 5.62
C ILE A 14 0.08 -6.38 6.28
N GLY A 15 -0.73 -5.36 5.98
CA GLY A 15 -0.57 -4.02 6.53
C GLY A 15 -0.76 -4.01 8.05
N LEU A 16 -1.82 -4.65 8.55
CA LEU A 16 -2.07 -4.79 9.98
C LEU A 16 -0.97 -5.61 10.67
N ALA A 17 -0.56 -6.74 10.09
CA ALA A 17 0.50 -7.57 10.65
C ALA A 17 1.85 -6.82 10.74
N LEU A 18 2.17 -5.98 9.75
CA LEU A 18 3.35 -5.11 9.78
C LEU A 18 3.21 -4.00 10.82
N ALA A 19 2.02 -3.39 10.96
CA ALA A 19 1.75 -2.39 12.00
C ALA A 19 1.96 -2.98 13.40
N GLU A 20 1.37 -4.14 13.70
CA GLU A 20 1.59 -4.88 14.95
C GLU A 20 3.07 -5.19 15.20
N ALA A 21 3.77 -5.69 14.17
CA ALA A 21 5.18 -6.03 14.28
C ALA A 21 6.08 -4.80 14.52
N LEU A 22 5.71 -3.63 14.00
CA LEU A 22 6.42 -2.37 14.23
C LEU A 22 6.09 -1.79 15.62
N ALA A 23 4.82 -1.79 16.03
CA ALA A 23 4.41 -1.34 17.37
C ALA A 23 5.11 -2.16 18.46
N ARG A 24 5.15 -3.50 18.31
CA ARG A 24 5.87 -4.40 19.23
C ARG A 24 7.37 -4.10 19.34
N ARG A 25 7.97 -3.44 18.34
CA ARG A 25 9.37 -2.99 18.34
C ARG A 25 9.54 -1.57 18.87
N GLY A 26 8.49 -0.97 19.43
CA GLY A 26 8.54 0.38 20.03
C GLY A 26 8.45 1.51 19.01
N ARG A 27 7.92 1.26 17.80
CA ARG A 27 7.79 2.29 16.75
C ARG A 27 6.43 2.98 16.88
N ASN A 28 6.43 4.31 16.85
CA ASN A 28 5.21 5.08 16.68
C ASN A 28 4.70 4.94 15.25
N LEU A 29 3.38 4.92 15.08
CA LEU A 29 2.73 4.57 13.82
C LEU A 29 1.75 5.65 13.35
N ILE A 30 1.61 5.76 12.02
CA ILE A 30 0.49 6.44 11.36
C ILE A 30 -0.20 5.40 10.46
N LEU A 31 -1.41 5.00 10.84
CA LEU A 31 -2.19 3.99 10.11
C LEU A 31 -3.12 4.65 9.09
N VAL A 32 -3.06 4.21 7.83
CA VAL A 32 -3.88 4.78 6.75
C VAL A 32 -4.71 3.68 6.09
N ALA A 33 -6.03 3.88 6.05
CA ALA A 33 -7.00 3.02 5.35
C ALA A 33 -8.32 3.78 5.17
N ARG A 34 -9.33 3.17 4.55
CA ARG A 34 -10.62 3.81 4.28
C ARG A 34 -11.56 3.84 5.50
N GLN A 35 -11.57 2.77 6.29
CA GLN A 35 -12.54 2.59 7.37
C GLN A 35 -12.04 3.20 8.68
N ARG A 36 -12.62 4.34 9.06
CA ARG A 36 -12.25 5.09 10.26
C ARG A 36 -12.36 4.26 11.53
N ASP A 37 -13.53 3.67 11.78
CA ASP A 37 -13.81 2.97 13.03
C ASP A 37 -12.86 1.79 13.25
N GLN A 38 -12.55 1.06 12.18
CA GLN A 38 -11.59 -0.04 12.22
C GLN A 38 -10.18 0.46 12.58
N LEU A 39 -9.73 1.56 11.98
CA LEU A 39 -8.43 2.17 12.30
C LEU A 39 -8.37 2.67 13.74
N GLU A 40 -9.44 3.26 14.25
CA GLU A 40 -9.53 3.76 15.61
C GLU A 40 -9.41 2.63 16.63
N CYS A 41 -10.13 1.52 16.42
CA CYS A 41 -9.99 0.32 17.26
C CYS A 41 -8.55 -0.23 17.25
N ILE A 42 -7.94 -0.37 16.07
CA ILE A 42 -6.57 -0.87 15.93
C ILE A 42 -5.58 0.08 16.62
N ALA A 43 -5.73 1.40 16.43
CA ALA A 43 -4.84 2.38 17.03
C ALA A 43 -4.88 2.33 18.57
N LEU A 44 -6.09 2.23 19.15
CA LEU A 44 -6.28 2.06 20.58
C LEU A 44 -5.64 0.76 21.09
N GLU A 45 -5.89 -0.36 20.41
CA GLU A 45 -5.32 -1.66 20.80
C GLU A 45 -3.78 -1.62 20.79
N LEU A 46 -3.18 -1.17 19.68
CA LEU A 46 -1.72 -1.14 19.54
C LEU A 46 -1.07 -0.19 20.55
N THR A 47 -1.71 0.96 20.81
CA THR A 47 -1.26 1.92 21.83
C THR A 47 -1.26 1.28 23.22
N GLN A 48 -2.37 0.66 23.63
CA GLN A 48 -2.52 0.04 24.95
C GLN A 48 -1.58 -1.14 25.13
N ARG A 49 -1.42 -1.97 24.09
CA ARG A 49 -0.67 -3.23 24.16
C ARG A 49 0.84 -3.01 24.14
N PHE A 50 1.33 -1.99 23.43
CA PHE A 50 2.76 -1.80 23.19
C PHE A 50 3.34 -0.49 23.73
N GLY A 51 2.50 0.42 24.24
CA GLY A 51 2.95 1.68 24.83
C GLY A 51 3.59 2.64 23.82
N VAL A 52 3.27 2.50 22.53
CA VAL A 52 3.69 3.39 21.46
C VAL A 52 2.56 4.35 21.08
N GLU A 53 2.90 5.47 20.48
CA GLU A 53 1.87 6.36 19.92
C GLU A 53 1.41 5.83 18.56
N VAL A 54 0.09 5.61 18.41
CA VAL A 54 -0.51 5.20 17.15
C VAL A 54 -1.56 6.21 16.72
N LEU A 55 -1.25 6.94 15.65
CA LEU A 55 -2.16 7.85 14.97
C LEU A 55 -2.82 7.12 13.80
N PHE A 56 -3.95 7.63 13.33
CA PHE A 56 -4.58 7.11 12.12
C PHE A 56 -5.19 8.21 11.25
N ARG A 57 -5.30 7.92 9.96
CA ARG A 57 -6.01 8.75 8.98
C ARG A 57 -6.90 7.88 8.10
N ALA A 58 -8.20 8.15 8.18
CA ALA A 58 -9.15 7.64 7.20
C ALA A 58 -8.93 8.40 5.87
N CYS A 59 -8.44 7.70 4.85
CA CYS A 59 -8.15 8.26 3.53
C CYS A 59 -8.42 7.19 2.46
N ASP A 60 -9.18 7.57 1.43
CA ASP A 60 -9.26 6.77 0.22
C ASP A 60 -8.12 7.18 -0.70
N LEU A 61 -7.16 6.29 -0.88
CA LEU A 61 -5.98 6.53 -1.71
C LEU A 61 -6.31 6.49 -3.21
N GLY A 62 -7.45 5.92 -3.60
CA GLY A 62 -7.95 5.96 -4.97
C GLY A 62 -8.54 7.30 -5.37
N GLU A 63 -8.78 8.21 -4.41
CA GLU A 63 -9.30 9.55 -4.67
C GLU A 63 -8.15 10.59 -4.70
N PRO A 64 -7.78 11.14 -5.88
CA PRO A 64 -6.58 11.97 -6.02
C PRO A 64 -6.57 13.21 -5.11
N LEU A 65 -7.74 13.84 -4.89
CA LEU A 65 -7.88 15.02 -4.04
C LEU A 65 -7.74 14.69 -2.54
N ARG A 66 -8.22 13.53 -2.10
CA ARG A 66 -8.03 13.08 -0.70
C ARG A 66 -6.57 12.78 -0.42
N LEU A 67 -5.88 12.15 -1.37
CA LEU A 67 -4.44 11.92 -1.26
C LEU A 67 -3.66 13.25 -1.26
N SER A 68 -4.03 14.21 -2.10
CA SER A 68 -3.42 15.55 -2.08
C SER A 68 -3.59 16.24 -0.72
N GLY A 69 -4.81 16.24 -0.18
CA GLY A 69 -5.07 16.81 1.14
C GLY A 69 -4.30 16.11 2.25
N PHE A 70 -4.21 14.78 2.21
CA PHE A 70 -3.44 14.01 3.17
C PHE A 70 -1.94 14.32 3.10
N LEU A 71 -1.36 14.44 1.91
CA LEU A 71 0.05 14.81 1.75
C LEU A 71 0.35 16.21 2.30
N LEU A 72 -0.56 17.17 2.08
CA LEU A 72 -0.44 18.52 2.63
C LEU A 72 -0.50 18.49 4.18
N GLU A 73 -1.44 17.74 4.76
CA GLU A 73 -1.53 17.54 6.22
C GLU A 73 -0.24 16.95 6.82
N LEU A 74 0.45 16.07 6.09
CA LEU A 74 1.72 15.51 6.53
C LEU A 74 2.87 16.51 6.42
N GLU A 75 2.88 17.35 5.39
CA GLU A 75 3.89 18.38 5.17
C GLU A 75 3.81 19.53 6.18
N GLU A 76 2.60 19.94 6.55
CA GLU A 76 2.35 21.01 7.52
C GLU A 76 2.53 20.57 8.98
N GLY A 77 2.64 19.26 9.24
CA GLY A 77 2.75 18.71 10.58
C GLY A 77 4.19 18.56 11.07
N ASP A 78 4.40 18.62 12.39
CA ASP A 78 5.71 18.40 13.04
C ASP A 78 6.13 16.90 13.13
N ARG A 79 5.56 16.05 12.28
CA ARG A 79 5.73 14.58 12.34
C ARG A 79 6.73 14.13 11.28
N GLN A 80 7.85 13.58 11.72
CA GLN A 80 8.84 13.04 10.80
C GLN A 80 8.48 11.59 10.43
N ILE A 81 8.22 11.32 9.16
CA ILE A 81 8.04 9.96 8.65
C ILE A 81 9.39 9.43 8.19
N ASP A 82 9.94 8.46 8.92
CA ASP A 82 11.23 7.82 8.60
C ASP A 82 11.06 6.41 8.02
N LEU A 83 9.84 5.87 8.04
CA LEU A 83 9.48 4.61 7.38
C LEU A 83 8.12 4.75 6.69
N LEU A 84 8.08 4.49 5.39
CA LEU A 84 6.86 4.35 4.59
C LEU A 84 6.66 2.87 4.23
N VAL A 85 5.49 2.32 4.56
CA VAL A 85 5.07 0.98 4.14
C VAL A 85 3.84 1.12 3.23
N ASN A 86 4.05 1.01 1.92
CA ASN A 86 2.99 0.99 0.94
C ASN A 86 2.40 -0.42 0.84
N CYS A 87 1.38 -0.71 1.65
CA CYS A 87 0.68 -2.01 1.66
C CYS A 87 -0.76 -1.93 1.15
N ALA A 88 -1.33 -0.73 0.97
CA ALA A 88 -2.60 -0.59 0.27
C ALA A 88 -2.51 -1.15 -1.15
N GLY A 89 -3.52 -1.94 -1.52
CA GLY A 89 -3.64 -2.46 -2.87
C GLY A 89 -4.94 -3.21 -3.06
N ILE A 90 -5.43 -3.20 -4.29
CA ILE A 90 -6.62 -3.94 -4.70
C ILE A 90 -6.31 -4.83 -5.90
N GLY A 91 -7.14 -5.84 -6.13
CA GLY A 91 -7.01 -6.75 -7.27
C GLY A 91 -8.35 -6.93 -7.95
N THR A 92 -8.33 -7.03 -9.27
CA THR A 92 -9.49 -7.36 -10.09
C THR A 92 -9.36 -8.77 -10.65
N SER A 93 -10.49 -9.41 -10.96
CA SER A 93 -10.51 -10.73 -11.58
C SER A 93 -11.72 -10.91 -12.49
N GLY A 94 -11.49 -11.44 -13.68
CA GLY A 94 -12.49 -11.69 -14.72
C GLY A 94 -12.00 -11.25 -16.10
N PRO A 95 -12.81 -11.46 -17.16
CA PRO A 95 -12.49 -10.95 -18.48
C PRO A 95 -12.37 -9.42 -18.44
N PHE A 96 -11.22 -8.88 -18.83
CA PHE A 96 -10.93 -7.43 -18.76
C PHE A 96 -11.99 -6.58 -19.46
N LEU A 97 -12.38 -6.97 -20.68
CA LEU A 97 -13.38 -6.25 -21.47
C LEU A 97 -14.82 -6.32 -20.89
N ALA A 98 -15.04 -7.15 -19.87
CA ALA A 98 -16.31 -7.26 -19.16
C ALA A 98 -16.26 -6.63 -17.76
N GLN A 99 -15.12 -6.10 -17.33
CA GLN A 99 -15.00 -5.38 -16.06
C GLN A 99 -15.59 -3.98 -16.20
N ASP A 100 -16.12 -3.48 -15.09
CA ASP A 100 -16.46 -2.08 -14.97
C ASP A 100 -15.19 -1.22 -15.01
N TRP A 101 -15.22 -0.16 -15.82
CA TRP A 101 -14.07 0.72 -16.01
C TRP A 101 -13.60 1.35 -14.70
N MET A 102 -14.53 1.76 -13.81
CA MET A 102 -14.17 2.41 -12.55
C MET A 102 -13.38 1.46 -11.64
N THR A 103 -13.71 0.17 -11.67
CA THR A 103 -12.99 -0.86 -10.91
C THR A 103 -11.53 -1.02 -11.39
N GLU A 104 -11.29 -0.96 -12.70
CA GLU A 104 -9.94 -1.01 -13.28
C GLU A 104 -9.17 0.31 -13.04
N GLN A 105 -9.86 1.44 -13.11
CA GLN A 105 -9.30 2.75 -12.78
C GLN A 105 -8.87 2.82 -11.31
N ASP A 106 -9.70 2.38 -10.37
CA ASP A 106 -9.38 2.33 -8.94
C ASP A 106 -8.13 1.49 -8.67
N LEU A 107 -7.94 0.41 -9.43
CA LEU A 107 -6.75 -0.43 -9.30
C LEU A 107 -5.49 0.34 -9.67
N ILE A 108 -5.52 1.09 -10.76
CA ILE A 108 -4.40 1.92 -11.21
C ILE A 108 -4.16 3.06 -10.20
N GLU A 109 -5.21 3.73 -9.76
CA GLU A 109 -5.12 4.82 -8.77
C GLU A 109 -4.47 4.35 -7.47
N VAL A 110 -4.93 3.22 -6.91
CA VAL A 110 -4.40 2.71 -5.63
C VAL A 110 -3.03 2.04 -5.80
N ASN A 111 -2.89 1.09 -6.73
CA ASN A 111 -1.68 0.25 -6.79
C ASN A 111 -0.48 0.98 -7.39
N ILE A 112 -0.72 1.98 -8.25
CA ILE A 112 0.32 2.68 -9.00
C ILE A 112 0.40 4.13 -8.52
N LEU A 113 -0.64 4.93 -8.78
CA LEU A 113 -0.54 6.38 -8.62
C LEU A 113 -0.34 6.80 -7.16
N ALA A 114 -1.14 6.25 -6.24
CA ALA A 114 -1.02 6.58 -4.82
C ALA A 114 0.34 6.17 -4.25
N LEU A 115 0.80 4.95 -4.54
CA LEU A 115 2.10 4.44 -4.12
C LEU A 115 3.24 5.34 -4.62
N THR A 116 3.22 5.70 -5.89
CA THR A 116 4.26 6.53 -6.52
C THR A 116 4.26 7.94 -5.93
N ARG A 117 3.07 8.54 -5.73
CA ARG A 117 2.94 9.87 -5.10
C ARG A 117 3.44 9.88 -3.65
N LEU A 118 3.12 8.84 -2.87
CA LEU A 118 3.63 8.69 -1.51
C LEU A 118 5.15 8.51 -1.47
N CYS A 119 5.71 7.69 -2.37
CA CYS A 119 7.16 7.52 -2.50
C CYS A 119 7.85 8.85 -2.86
N HIS A 120 7.26 9.61 -3.79
CA HIS A 120 7.81 10.89 -4.21
C HIS A 120 7.81 11.91 -3.06
N ALA A 121 6.65 12.15 -2.44
CA ALA A 121 6.52 13.15 -1.37
C ALA A 121 7.35 12.79 -0.13
N LEU A 122 7.18 11.57 0.38
CA LEU A 122 7.85 11.14 1.61
C LEU A 122 9.31 10.79 1.40
N GLY A 123 9.68 10.26 0.23
CA GLY A 123 11.08 10.04 -0.14
C GLY A 123 11.88 11.34 -0.21
N ASN A 124 11.29 12.41 -0.77
CA ASN A 124 11.91 13.73 -0.78
C ASN A 124 12.11 14.27 0.64
N SER A 125 11.08 14.19 1.49
CA SER A 125 11.16 14.59 2.90
C SER A 125 12.25 13.78 3.65
N MET A 126 12.29 12.47 3.48
CA MET A 126 13.32 11.61 4.08
C MET A 126 14.73 12.00 3.62
N ALA A 127 14.93 12.27 2.32
CA ALA A 127 16.21 12.68 1.78
C ALA A 127 16.71 14.01 2.40
N LEU A 128 15.82 15.00 2.54
CA LEU A 128 16.13 16.28 3.17
C LEU A 128 16.45 16.14 4.67
N LEU A 129 15.85 15.16 5.34
CA LEU A 129 16.01 14.92 6.77
C LEU A 129 17.10 13.89 7.13
N GLY A 130 17.95 13.53 6.16
CA GLY A 130 19.14 12.70 6.38
C GLY A 130 18.90 11.18 6.27
N GLY A 131 17.77 10.76 5.70
CA GLY A 131 17.50 9.37 5.32
C GLY A 131 16.16 8.83 5.83
N GLY A 132 15.87 7.60 5.42
CA GLY A 132 14.62 6.92 5.75
C GLY A 132 14.49 5.57 5.06
N GLN A 133 13.31 4.98 5.13
CA GLN A 133 13.04 3.65 4.59
C GLN A 133 11.69 3.62 3.86
N ILE A 134 11.65 2.96 2.72
CA ILE A 134 10.44 2.71 1.94
C ILE A 134 10.34 1.20 1.73
N LEU A 135 9.18 0.62 2.10
CA LEU A 135 8.81 -0.74 1.79
C LEU A 135 7.56 -0.74 0.91
N ASN A 136 7.71 -1.20 -0.31
CA ASN A 136 6.60 -1.35 -1.25
C ASN A 136 6.14 -2.81 -1.30
N VAL A 137 4.83 -3.06 -1.19
CA VAL A 137 4.26 -4.41 -1.23
C VAL A 137 3.75 -4.71 -2.65
N ALA A 138 4.54 -5.50 -3.37
CA ALA A 138 4.22 -6.03 -4.69
C ALA A 138 3.41 -7.35 -4.56
N SER A 139 3.81 -8.39 -5.31
CA SER A 139 3.25 -9.73 -5.31
C SER A 139 4.17 -10.66 -6.10
N VAL A 140 4.08 -11.98 -5.90
CA VAL A 140 4.65 -12.95 -6.86
C VAL A 140 4.07 -12.78 -8.27
N ALA A 141 2.89 -12.17 -8.40
CA ALA A 141 2.28 -11.76 -9.67
C ALA A 141 3.11 -10.71 -10.43
N ALA A 142 4.12 -10.09 -9.81
CA ALA A 142 5.00 -9.14 -10.50
C ALA A 142 5.93 -9.81 -11.53
N PHE A 143 6.12 -11.12 -11.46
CA PHE A 143 7.16 -11.83 -12.23
C PHE A 143 6.67 -12.52 -13.51
N TYR A 144 5.37 -12.52 -13.78
CA TYR A 144 4.78 -13.17 -14.96
C TYR A 144 3.42 -12.54 -15.27
N PRO A 145 2.88 -12.64 -16.49
CA PRO A 145 1.51 -12.21 -16.77
C PRO A 145 0.47 -13.24 -16.27
N GLY A 146 -0.75 -12.77 -15.99
CA GLY A 146 -1.86 -13.61 -15.55
C GLY A 146 -3.17 -13.25 -16.28
N PRO A 147 -3.71 -14.15 -17.13
CA PRO A 147 -5.00 -13.95 -17.77
C PRO A 147 -6.11 -13.71 -16.75
N TRP A 148 -7.11 -12.92 -17.14
CA TRP A 148 -8.25 -12.52 -16.30
C TRP A 148 -7.89 -11.70 -15.05
N MET A 149 -6.63 -11.26 -14.91
CA MET A 149 -6.17 -10.36 -13.85
C MET A 149 -5.11 -9.39 -14.40
N SER A 150 -5.18 -9.09 -15.71
CA SER A 150 -4.10 -8.44 -16.46
C SER A 150 -3.60 -7.15 -15.80
N SER A 151 -4.51 -6.26 -15.39
CA SER A 151 -4.16 -5.00 -14.73
C SER A 151 -3.54 -5.20 -13.35
N TYR A 152 -4.01 -6.19 -12.57
CA TYR A 152 -3.39 -6.52 -11.29
C TYR A 152 -1.95 -6.97 -11.46
N TYR A 153 -1.70 -7.94 -12.36
CA TYR A 153 -0.36 -8.43 -12.65
C TYR A 153 0.56 -7.30 -13.15
N ALA A 154 0.09 -6.49 -14.11
CA ALA A 154 0.83 -5.33 -14.60
C ALA A 154 1.14 -4.31 -13.50
N SER A 155 0.17 -4.01 -12.62
CA SER A 155 0.39 -3.09 -11.49
C SER A 155 1.44 -3.61 -10.51
N LYS A 156 1.49 -4.92 -10.26
CA LYS A 156 2.50 -5.51 -9.37
C LYS A 156 3.88 -5.57 -10.02
N ALA A 157 3.96 -5.78 -11.33
CA ALA A 157 5.19 -5.61 -12.10
C ALA A 157 5.71 -4.16 -12.06
N TYR A 158 4.81 -3.18 -12.18
CA TYR A 158 5.15 -1.77 -11.99
C TYR A 158 5.77 -1.55 -10.60
N VAL A 159 5.11 -1.98 -9.53
CA VAL A 159 5.61 -1.78 -8.16
C VAL A 159 6.99 -2.40 -7.97
N LEU A 160 7.23 -3.61 -8.50
CA LEU A 160 8.53 -4.27 -8.43
C LEU A 160 9.62 -3.43 -9.11
N HIS A 161 9.48 -3.15 -10.40
CA HIS A 161 10.51 -2.46 -11.18
C HIS A 161 10.68 -1.00 -10.77
N PHE A 162 9.59 -0.32 -10.41
CA PHE A 162 9.64 1.02 -9.83
C PHE A 162 10.47 1.03 -8.55
N SER A 163 10.29 0.04 -7.65
CA SER A 163 11.04 -0.03 -6.40
C SER A 163 12.53 -0.32 -6.62
N GLU A 164 12.87 -1.13 -7.63
CA GLU A 164 14.25 -1.41 -8.01
C GLU A 164 14.95 -0.16 -8.56
N GLY A 165 14.30 0.56 -9.49
CA GLY A 165 14.82 1.83 -10.01
C GLY A 165 14.96 2.88 -8.92
N LEU A 166 13.91 3.08 -8.12
CA LEU A 166 13.91 4.06 -7.03
C LEU A 166 15.00 3.78 -5.99
N ARG A 167 15.29 2.50 -5.70
CA ARG A 167 16.40 2.13 -4.83
C ARG A 167 17.73 2.71 -5.33
N GLU A 168 18.01 2.53 -6.62
CA GLU A 168 19.26 2.98 -7.23
C GLU A 168 19.37 4.52 -7.22
N GLU A 169 18.28 5.20 -7.55
CA GLU A 169 18.20 6.68 -7.54
C GLU A 169 18.45 7.25 -6.14
N LEU A 170 17.91 6.62 -5.10
CA LEU A 170 17.96 7.12 -3.72
C LEU A 170 19.19 6.67 -2.91
N LYS A 171 20.11 5.87 -3.49
CA LYS A 171 21.31 5.36 -2.79
C LYS A 171 22.14 6.46 -2.11
N LYS A 172 22.28 7.62 -2.77
CA LYS A 172 23.08 8.75 -2.25
C LYS A 172 22.34 9.60 -1.23
N CYS A 173 21.04 9.41 -1.07
CA CYS A 173 20.17 10.19 -0.18
C CYS A 173 19.94 9.52 1.18
N ALA A 174 20.64 8.41 1.48
CA ALA A 174 20.43 7.60 2.68
C ALA A 174 18.99 7.07 2.86
N VAL A 175 18.18 7.06 1.78
CA VAL A 175 16.84 6.47 1.77
C VAL A 175 16.92 5.05 1.21
N LYS A 176 16.54 4.06 2.01
CA LYS A 176 16.58 2.64 1.62
C LYS A 176 15.23 2.21 1.07
N VAL A 177 15.20 1.62 -0.12
CA VAL A 177 13.97 1.10 -0.73
C VAL A 177 14.00 -0.42 -0.79
N SER A 178 12.97 -1.07 -0.28
CA SER A 178 12.76 -2.52 -0.32
C SER A 178 11.42 -2.86 -0.94
N VAL A 179 11.32 -4.05 -1.53
CA VAL A 179 10.08 -4.57 -2.12
C VAL A 179 9.78 -5.93 -1.53
N LEU A 180 8.52 -6.14 -1.12
CA LEU A 180 8.01 -7.42 -0.64
C LEU A 180 7.11 -8.03 -1.73
N CYS A 181 7.40 -9.24 -2.17
CA CYS A 181 6.61 -9.96 -3.18
C CYS A 181 5.91 -11.18 -2.56
N PRO A 182 4.79 -10.99 -1.83
CA PRO A 182 4.09 -12.09 -1.18
C PRO A 182 3.40 -13.01 -2.20
N GLY A 183 3.31 -14.29 -1.85
CA GLY A 183 2.43 -15.24 -2.51
C GLY A 183 0.96 -15.05 -2.10
N ARG A 184 0.07 -15.91 -2.60
CA ARG A 184 -1.30 -15.95 -2.06
C ARG A 184 -1.24 -16.28 -0.56
N PRO A 185 -1.92 -15.51 0.31
CA PRO A 185 -2.10 -15.91 1.70
C PRO A 185 -2.77 -17.28 1.78
N ALA A 186 -2.43 -18.06 2.80
CA ALA A 186 -3.14 -19.31 3.07
C ALA A 186 -4.66 -19.05 3.20
N PRO A 187 -5.54 -20.00 2.81
CA PRO A 187 -6.99 -19.81 2.75
C PRO A 187 -7.64 -19.23 4.03
N HIS A 188 -7.03 -19.44 5.20
CA HIS A 188 -7.49 -18.94 6.49
C HIS A 188 -7.28 -17.42 6.69
N PHE A 189 -6.53 -16.75 5.82
CA PHE A 189 -6.27 -15.30 5.87
C PHE A 189 -7.05 -14.48 4.83
N SER A 190 -7.79 -15.13 3.93
CA SER A 190 -8.57 -14.46 2.88
C SER A 190 -10.03 -14.28 3.30
N ALA A 191 -10.53 -13.04 3.27
CA ALA A 191 -11.97 -12.80 3.21
C ALA A 191 -12.56 -13.53 1.99
N PRO A 192 -13.82 -14.01 2.04
CA PRO A 192 -14.37 -14.90 1.03
C PRO A 192 -14.58 -14.17 -0.30
N HIS A 193 -13.56 -14.10 -1.14
CA HIS A 193 -13.74 -13.90 -2.56
C HIS A 193 -14.23 -15.22 -3.15
N LYS A 194 -15.53 -15.28 -3.44
CA LYS A 194 -16.11 -16.38 -4.23
C LYS A 194 -15.49 -16.34 -5.61
N TRP A 195 -14.54 -17.22 -5.87
CA TRP A 195 -14.13 -17.55 -7.23
C TRP A 195 -15.31 -18.25 -7.91
N THR A 196 -15.97 -17.56 -8.82
CA THR A 196 -16.92 -18.16 -9.76
C THR A 196 -16.17 -18.41 -11.07
N PRO A 197 -16.04 -19.67 -11.53
CA PRO A 197 -15.47 -19.94 -12.85
C PRO A 197 -16.32 -19.25 -13.93
N PRO A 198 -15.70 -18.70 -14.98
CA PRO A 198 -16.45 -18.10 -16.07
C PRO A 198 -17.33 -19.16 -16.75
N ASN A 199 -18.63 -18.87 -16.87
CA ASN A 199 -19.52 -19.62 -17.75
C ASN A 199 -18.95 -19.56 -19.17
N SER A 200 -18.89 -20.72 -19.83
CA SER A 200 -18.33 -20.95 -21.16
C SER A 200 -19.14 -20.33 -22.31
N ARG A 201 -19.43 -19.02 -22.24
CA ARG A 201 -19.88 -18.25 -23.40
C ARG A 201 -18.71 -17.40 -23.87
N THR A 202 -17.95 -18.02 -24.76
CA THR A 202 -16.96 -17.40 -25.63
C THR A 202 -17.59 -16.23 -26.37
N ALA A 203 -17.30 -15.00 -25.94
CA ALA A 203 -17.25 -13.89 -26.88
C ALA A 203 -15.94 -14.07 -27.65
N SER A 204 -16.02 -14.63 -28.85
CA SER A 204 -14.91 -14.70 -29.78
C SER A 204 -14.52 -13.27 -30.16
N CYS A 205 -13.31 -12.84 -29.79
CA CYS A 205 -12.67 -11.72 -30.46
C CYS A 205 -12.19 -12.23 -31.83
N SER A 206 -12.96 -11.93 -32.86
CA SER A 206 -12.53 -11.94 -34.27
C SER A 206 -11.73 -10.68 -34.58
#